data_AF-A0A6J5G8N7-F1
#
_entry.id   AF-A0A6J5G8N7-F1
#
_cell.length_a   1.000
_cell.length_b   1.000
_cell.length_c   1.000
_cell.angle_alpha   90.00
_cell.angle_beta   90.00
_cell.angle_gamma   90.00
#
_symmetry.space_group_name_H-M   'P 1'
#
loop_
_entity.id
_entity.type
_entity.pdbx_description
1 polymer ?
#
loop_
_entity_poly.entity_id
_entity_poly.type
_entity_poly.pdbx_seq_one_letter_code
_entity_poly.pdbx_strand_id
1 'polypeptide(L)'
;MHVDDVHTIEDYSPQTLRELIGRVEKSRTFEQMIYRESELDEVWRLLDSDILTTERKGSNVPELENLVALRKMIVEAHDFIGNDSNTVDARDRLLKAVELV
;
A
#
# COMPACT_ATOMS: atom_id res chain seq x y z
N MET A 1 -10.69 15.21 0.40
CA MET A 1 -9.31 14.72 0.59
C MET A 1 -8.47 15.23 -0.56
N HIS A 2 -7.49 16.09 -0.29
CA HIS A 2 -6.63 16.75 -1.28
C HIS A 2 -5.48 15.82 -1.69
N VAL A 3 -5.14 15.79 -2.98
CA VAL A 3 -4.03 14.99 -3.52
C VAL A 3 -2.67 15.63 -3.26
N ASP A 4 -2.67 16.92 -2.93
CA ASP A 4 -1.47 17.72 -2.67
C ASP A 4 -0.95 17.58 -1.23
N ASP A 5 -1.63 16.80 -0.39
CA ASP A 5 -1.23 16.55 0.99
C ASP A 5 -0.69 15.12 1.13
N VAL A 6 0.33 14.94 1.96
CA VAL A 6 0.71 13.63 2.50
C VAL A 6 -0.25 13.29 3.63
N HIS A 7 -0.87 12.12 3.57
CA HIS A 7 -1.78 11.64 4.60
C HIS A 7 -1.05 10.65 5.52
N THR A 8 -1.28 10.77 6.82
CA THR A 8 -0.79 9.79 7.79
C THR A 8 -1.49 8.45 7.55
N ILE A 9 -0.71 7.37 7.51
CA ILE A 9 -1.21 6.00 7.38
C ILE A 9 -0.96 5.29 8.71
N GLU A 10 -2.05 4.86 9.36
CA GLU A 10 -1.98 4.19 10.67
C GLU A 10 -2.37 2.71 10.59
N ASP A 11 -3.03 2.29 9.50
CA ASP A 11 -3.43 0.93 9.23
C ASP A 11 -3.45 0.63 7.72
N TYR A 12 -3.77 -0.60 7.37
CA TYR A 12 -3.99 -1.06 5.99
C TYR A 12 -5.40 -1.63 5.80
N SER A 13 -6.38 -1.05 6.49
CA SER A 13 -7.78 -1.45 6.37
C SER A 13 -8.30 -1.27 4.94
N PRO A 14 -9.36 -2.00 4.53
CA PRO A 14 -9.98 -1.81 3.22
C PRO A 14 -10.39 -0.36 2.94
N GLN A 15 -10.73 0.41 3.98
CA GLN A 15 -11.05 1.83 3.84
C GLN A 15 -9.79 2.65 3.52
N THR A 16 -8.73 2.51 4.32
CA THR A 16 -7.46 3.23 4.13
C THR A 16 -6.86 2.96 2.75
N LEU A 17 -6.89 1.70 2.30
CA LEU A 17 -6.40 1.34 0.96
C LEU A 17 -7.26 1.95 -0.16
N ARG A 18 -8.60 2.00 -0.02
CA ARG A 18 -9.47 2.67 -1.00
C ARG A 18 -9.27 4.18 -1.05
N GLU A 19 -9.02 4.79 0.10
CA GLU A 19 -8.70 6.21 0.18
C GLU A 19 -7.36 6.51 -0.50
N LEU A 20 -6.34 5.68 -0.27
CA LEU A 20 -5.05 5.74 -0.96
C LEU A 20 -5.21 5.57 -2.48
N ILE A 21 -5.98 4.58 -2.93
CA ILE A 21 -6.33 4.38 -4.35
C ILE A 21 -6.91 5.68 -4.94
N GLY A 22 -7.89 6.28 -4.26
CA GLY A 22 -8.52 7.51 -4.74
C GLY A 22 -7.55 8.69 -4.86
N ARG A 23 -6.46 8.72 -4.08
CA ARG A 23 -5.38 9.72 -4.20
C ARG A 23 -4.43 9.37 -5.34
N VAL A 24 -4.03 8.11 -5.48
CA VAL A 24 -3.23 7.60 -6.60
C VAL A 24 -3.89 7.92 -7.95
N GLU A 25 -5.18 7.64 -8.10
CA GLU A 25 -5.95 7.90 -9.32
C GLU A 25 -5.98 9.38 -9.73
N LYS A 26 -5.85 10.30 -8.75
CA LYS A 26 -5.90 11.75 -8.94
C LYS A 26 -4.52 12.39 -9.05
N SER A 27 -3.46 11.64 -8.80
CA SER A 27 -2.09 12.13 -8.85
C SER A 27 -1.65 12.34 -10.29
N ARG A 28 -1.06 13.51 -10.58
CA ARG A 28 -0.68 13.97 -11.92
C ARG A 28 0.68 14.65 -11.94
N THR A 29 1.17 15.14 -10.81
CA THR A 29 2.46 15.80 -10.71
C THR A 29 3.50 14.88 -10.10
N PHE A 30 4.77 15.16 -10.39
CA PHE A 30 5.90 14.43 -9.79
C PHE A 30 5.89 14.49 -8.25
N GLU A 31 5.60 15.67 -7.69
CA GLU A 31 5.48 15.87 -6.25
C GLU A 31 4.38 14.99 -5.63
N GLN A 32 3.22 14.89 -6.29
CA GLN A 32 2.14 14.00 -5.84
C GLN A 32 2.55 12.52 -5.88
N MET A 33 3.38 12.11 -6.85
CA MET A 33 3.94 10.74 -6.89
C MET A 33 4.82 10.47 -5.68
N ILE A 34 5.72 11.40 -5.33
CA ILE A 34 6.55 11.28 -4.11
C ILE A 34 5.67 11.15 -2.85
N TYR A 35 4.57 11.90 -2.78
CA TYR A 35 3.62 11.78 -1.67
C TYR A 35 2.94 10.40 -1.64
N ARG A 36 2.59 9.83 -2.81
CA ARG A 36 2.01 8.49 -2.87
C ARG A 36 3.02 7.41 -2.50
N GLU A 37 4.27 7.53 -2.94
CA GLU A 37 5.37 6.63 -2.54
C GLU A 37 5.53 6.63 -1.02
N SER A 38 5.60 7.82 -0.41
CA SER A 38 5.74 7.96 1.05
C SER A 38 4.58 7.30 1.82
N GLU A 39 3.35 7.40 1.32
CA GLU A 39 2.20 6.74 1.92
C GLU A 39 2.25 5.21 1.75
N LEU A 40 2.71 4.71 0.60
CA LEU A 40 2.89 3.27 0.33
C LEU A 40 4.03 2.67 1.18
N ASP A 41 5.10 3.42 1.40
CA ASP A 41 6.20 3.04 2.30
C ASP A 41 5.69 2.84 3.73
N GLU A 42 4.76 3.67 4.20
CA GLU A 42 4.20 3.54 5.54
C GLU A 42 3.30 2.31 5.65
N VAL A 43 2.49 2.01 4.62
CA VAL A 43 1.74 0.74 4.56
C VAL A 43 2.71 -0.45 4.61
N TRP A 44 3.80 -0.41 3.83
CA TRP A 44 4.81 -1.45 3.82
C TRP A 44 5.45 -1.63 5.20
N ARG A 45 5.77 -0.54 5.90
CA ARG A 45 6.36 -0.55 7.25
C ARG A 45 5.46 -1.23 8.26
N LEU A 46 4.15 -0.96 8.21
CA LEU A 46 3.16 -1.61 9.07
C LEU A 46 3.10 -3.11 8.80
N LEU A 47 3.01 -3.51 7.53
CA LEU A 47 2.98 -4.91 7.13
C LEU A 47 4.23 -5.68 7.52
N ASP A 48 5.41 -5.07 7.38
CA ASP A 48 6.66 -5.72 7.76
C ASP A 48 6.73 -5.98 9.28
N SER A 49 6.27 -5.02 10.09
CA SER A 49 6.14 -5.19 11.55
C SER A 49 5.19 -6.34 11.92
N ASP A 50 4.05 -6.44 11.24
CA ASP A 50 3.03 -7.44 11.54
C ASP A 50 3.42 -8.84 11.04
N ILE A 51 4.11 -8.95 9.90
CA ILE A 51 4.73 -10.19 9.42
C ILE A 51 5.71 -10.71 10.47
N LEU A 52 6.67 -9.88 10.91
CA LEU A 52 7.67 -10.28 11.91
C LEU A 52 7.03 -10.69 13.24
N THR A 53 5.94 -10.03 13.63
CA THR A 53 5.21 -10.36 14.85
C THR A 53 4.46 -11.69 14.73
N THR A 54 3.84 -11.93 13.59
CA THR A 54 3.12 -13.17 13.26
C THR A 54 4.09 -14.36 13.20
N GLU A 55 5.25 -14.21 12.58
CA GLU A 55 6.32 -15.22 12.56
C GLU A 55 6.79 -15.60 13.97
N ARG A 56 7.06 -14.61 14.83
CA ARG A 56 7.50 -14.83 16.22
C ARG A 56 6.46 -15.53 17.08
N LYS A 57 5.16 -15.30 16.82
CA LYS A 57 4.06 -15.92 17.56
C LYS A 57 3.82 -17.38 17.15
N GLY A 58 4.49 -17.87 16.10
CA GLY A 58 4.24 -19.20 15.54
C GLY A 58 2.83 -19.30 14.94
N SER A 59 2.34 -18.20 14.34
CA SER A 59 0.96 -18.06 13.90
C SER A 59 0.58 -19.00 12.76
N ASN A 60 -0.71 -18.98 12.42
CA ASN A 60 -1.32 -19.78 11.36
C ASN A 60 -0.69 -19.44 9.98
N VAL A 61 -0.21 -20.45 9.25
CA VAL A 61 0.44 -20.30 7.94
C VAL A 61 -0.37 -19.43 6.97
N PRO A 62 -1.70 -19.64 6.80
CA PRO A 62 -2.54 -18.77 5.96
C PRO A 62 -2.55 -17.28 6.31
N GLU A 63 -2.47 -16.92 7.60
CA GLU A 63 -2.44 -15.50 8.01
C GLU A 63 -1.13 -14.84 7.55
N LEU A 64 -0.02 -15.53 7.75
CA LEU A 64 1.30 -15.08 7.31
C LEU A 64 1.36 -14.98 5.77
N GLU A 65 0.83 -15.96 5.07
CA GLU A 65 0.77 -15.97 3.59
C GLU A 65 -0.02 -14.77 3.06
N ASN A 66 -1.16 -14.44 3.69
CA ASN A 66 -1.97 -13.27 3.31
C ASN A 66 -1.19 -11.96 3.54
N LEU A 67 -0.52 -11.80 4.69
CA LEU A 67 0.28 -10.59 4.97
C LEU A 67 1.44 -10.43 3.98
N VAL A 68 2.12 -11.53 3.62
CA VAL A 68 3.20 -11.52 2.62
C VAL A 68 2.66 -11.19 1.24
N ALA A 69 1.52 -11.76 0.84
CA ALA A 69 0.87 -11.44 -0.42
C ALA A 69 0.43 -9.97 -0.49
N LEU A 70 -0.12 -9.45 0.61
CA LEU A 70 -0.51 -8.06 0.74
C LEU A 70 0.71 -7.13 0.59
N ARG A 71 1.80 -7.39 1.33
CA ARG A 71 3.05 -6.62 1.21
C ARG A 71 3.57 -6.61 -0.22
N LYS A 72 3.48 -7.73 -0.93
CA LYS A 72 3.87 -7.80 -2.35
C LYS A 72 3.05 -6.86 -3.23
N MET A 73 1.73 -6.80 -3.05
CA MET A 73 0.88 -5.89 -3.82
C MET A 73 1.23 -4.41 -3.56
N ILE A 74 1.56 -4.07 -2.30
CA ILE A 74 1.97 -2.71 -1.92
C ILE A 74 3.31 -2.32 -2.55
N VAL A 75 4.30 -3.22 -2.53
CA VAL A 75 5.60 -2.98 -3.20
C VAL A 75 5.44 -2.81 -4.71
N GLU A 76 4.64 -3.67 -5.35
CA GLU A 76 4.38 -3.53 -6.79
C GLU A 76 3.69 -2.21 -7.11
N ALA A 77 2.73 -1.76 -6.28
CA ALA A 77 2.09 -0.47 -6.45
C ALA A 77 3.08 0.70 -6.26
N HIS A 78 3.96 0.62 -5.26
CA HIS A 78 5.03 1.59 -5.03
C HIS A 78 5.94 1.71 -6.27
N ASP A 79 6.42 0.58 -6.79
CA ASP A 79 7.31 0.55 -7.94
C ASP A 79 6.67 1.15 -9.19
N PHE A 80 5.38 0.91 -9.43
CA PHE A 80 4.66 1.55 -10.55
C PHE A 80 4.59 3.07 -10.41
N ILE A 81 4.42 3.59 -9.19
CA ILE A 81 4.42 5.04 -8.95
C ILE A 81 5.83 5.62 -9.12
N GLY A 82 6.81 5.08 -8.41
CA GLY A 82 8.16 5.65 -8.34
C GLY A 82 8.96 5.51 -9.62
N ASN A 83 8.85 4.38 -10.33
CA ASN A 83 9.64 4.15 -11.54
C ASN A 83 8.98 4.73 -12.79
N ASP A 84 7.66 4.54 -12.92
CA ASP A 84 6.95 4.76 -14.19
C ASP A 84 5.88 5.84 -14.10
N SER A 85 5.61 6.41 -12.90
CA SER A 85 4.45 7.27 -12.64
C SER A 85 3.13 6.65 -13.12
N ASN A 86 3.07 5.31 -13.11
CA ASN A 86 1.98 4.52 -13.64
C ASN A 86 0.89 4.32 -12.58
N THR A 87 0.04 5.34 -12.44
CA THR A 87 -1.07 5.32 -11.48
C THR A 87 -2.13 4.25 -11.77
N VAL A 88 -2.21 3.78 -13.03
CA VAL A 88 -3.22 2.79 -13.43
C VAL A 88 -2.83 1.40 -12.92
N ASP A 89 -1.61 0.96 -13.19
CA ASP A 89 -1.16 -0.34 -12.71
C ASP A 89 -0.97 -0.35 -11.19
N ALA A 90 -0.55 0.78 -10.59
CA ALA A 90 -0.50 0.93 -9.15
C ALA A 90 -1.88 0.74 -8.50
N ARG A 91 -2.91 1.39 -9.06
CA ARG A 91 -4.31 1.22 -8.63
C ARG A 91 -4.74 -0.24 -8.73
N ASP A 92 -4.46 -0.92 -9.84
CA ASP A 92 -4.88 -2.30 -10.02
C ASP A 92 -4.22 -3.26 -9.02
N ARG A 93 -2.98 -2.98 -8.60
CA ARG A 93 -2.34 -3.70 -7.48
C ARG A 93 -2.97 -3.39 -6.13
N LEU A 94 -3.30 -2.13 -5.88
CA LEU A 94 -3.99 -1.75 -4.64
C LEU A 94 -5.41 -2.33 -4.56
N LEU A 95 -6.11 -2.48 -5.68
CA LEU A 95 -7.41 -3.17 -5.70
C LEU A 95 -7.27 -4.65 -5.30
N LYS A 96 -6.22 -5.33 -5.75
CA LYS A 96 -5.91 -6.71 -5.30
C LYS A 96 -5.51 -6.75 -3.84
N ALA A 97 -4.79 -5.74 -3.35
CA ALA A 97 -4.46 -5.61 -1.93
C ALA A 97 -5.71 -5.54 -1.06
N VAL A 98 -6.75 -4.81 -1.50
CA VAL A 98 -8.05 -4.70 -0.80
C VAL A 98 -8.77 -6.06 -0.67
N GLU A 99 -8.53 -7.01 -1.58
CA GLU A 99 -9.14 -8.35 -1.51
C GLU A 99 -8.50 -9.26 -0.46
N LEU A 100 -7.33 -8.88 0.07
CA LEU A 100 -6.55 -9.66 1.05
C LEU A 100 -6.77 -9.21 2.50
N VAL A 101 -7.57 -8.16 2.73
CA VAL A 101 -7.81 -7.52 4.04
C VAL A 101 -9.28 -7.55 4.46
#